data_AF-A0A803NA06-F1
#
_entry.id   AF-A0A803NA06-F1
#
_cell.length_a   1.000
_cell.length_b   1.000
_cell.length_c   1.000
_cell.angle_alpha   90.00
_cell.angle_beta   90.00
_cell.angle_gamma   90.00
#
_symmetry.space_group_name_H-M   'P 1'
#
loop_
_entity.id
_entity.type
_entity.pdbx_description
1 polymer ?
#
loop_
_entity_poly.entity_id
_entity_poly.type
_entity_poly.pdbx_seq_one_letter_code
_entity_poly.pdbx_strand_id
1 'polypeptide(L)'
;MEKTSGQVREARVAAAKAQQLLENVANRKMNKQIEIGGLIITKAVYGSAKALKKLDDVEKSSDELASQVIDVTIPLNFLVNDLGQLQLHEGVKKSGIMGFCDPCPGEHKKLLVRYTCNGQNYQVVVEDCEELRIPQEAHKL
;
A
#
# COMPACT_ATOMS: atom_id res chain seq x y z
N MET A 1 -24.34 -6.74 10.65
CA MET A 1 -23.23 -7.17 9.77
C MET A 1 -23.37 -6.63 8.34
N GLU A 2 -24.56 -6.55 7.74
CA GLU A 2 -24.74 -6.02 6.37
C GLU A 2 -24.32 -4.55 6.19
N LYS A 3 -24.61 -3.67 7.16
CA LYS A 3 -24.23 -2.23 7.09
C LYS A 3 -22.73 -2.02 6.90
N THR A 4 -21.90 -2.84 7.54
CA THR A 4 -20.44 -2.75 7.45
C THR A 4 -19.93 -3.16 6.06
N SER A 5 -20.53 -4.18 5.43
CA SER A 5 -20.12 -4.62 4.08
C SER A 5 -20.43 -3.57 3.00
N GLY A 6 -21.58 -2.90 3.09
CA GLY A 6 -21.97 -1.85 2.16
C GLY A 6 -21.02 -0.65 2.22
N GLN A 7 -20.70 -0.21 3.44
CA GLN A 7 -19.74 0.88 3.68
C GLN A 7 -18.35 0.56 3.14
N VAL A 8 -17.84 -0.66 3.36
CA VAL A 8 -16.55 -1.10 2.81
C VAL A 8 -16.57 -1.08 1.29
N ARG A 9 -17.64 -1.55 0.66
CA ARG A 9 -17.77 -1.53 -0.80
C ARG A 9 -17.75 -0.11 -1.36
N GLU A 10 -18.50 0.81 -0.75
CA GLU A 10 -18.51 2.22 -1.14
C GLU A 10 -17.12 2.87 -0.96
N ALA A 11 -16.47 2.62 0.18
CA ALA A 11 -15.13 3.13 0.46
C ALA A 11 -14.10 2.59 -0.54
N ARG A 12 -14.20 1.31 -0.94
CA ARG A 12 -13.36 0.71 -2.00
C ARG A 12 -13.58 1.36 -3.35
N VAL A 13 -14.83 1.64 -3.72
CA VAL A 13 -15.14 2.35 -4.98
C VAL A 13 -14.57 3.77 -4.95
N ALA A 14 -14.70 4.48 -3.83
CA ALA A 14 -14.13 5.81 -3.66
C ALA A 14 -12.59 5.79 -3.74
N ALA A 15 -11.95 4.82 -3.07
CA ALA A 15 -10.51 4.60 -3.14
C ALA A 15 -10.06 4.32 -4.58
N ALA A 16 -10.73 3.41 -5.30
CA ALA A 16 -10.39 3.07 -6.68
C ALA A 16 -10.50 4.29 -7.63
N LYS A 17 -11.56 5.10 -7.48
CA LYS A 17 -11.68 6.36 -8.23
C LYS A 17 -10.55 7.33 -7.91
N ALA A 18 -10.17 7.46 -6.64
CA ALA A 18 -9.04 8.28 -6.26
C ALA A 18 -7.72 7.75 -6.87
N GLN A 19 -7.50 6.43 -6.90
CA GLN A 19 -6.32 5.86 -7.56
C GLN A 19 -6.26 6.19 -9.05
N GLN A 20 -7.38 6.15 -9.77
CA GLN A 20 -7.45 6.56 -11.18
C GLN A 20 -7.04 8.02 -11.38
N LEU A 21 -7.41 8.92 -10.46
CA LEU A 21 -6.99 10.33 -10.52
C LEU A 21 -5.49 10.51 -10.27
N LEU A 22 -4.88 9.63 -9.47
CA LEU A 22 -3.46 9.68 -9.13
C LEU A 22 -2.56 9.04 -10.19
N GLU A 23 -3.11 8.12 -11.00
CA GLU A 23 -2.36 7.22 -11.89
C GLU A 23 -1.37 7.95 -12.82
N ASN A 24 -1.81 9.00 -13.50
CA ASN A 24 -0.95 9.76 -14.41
C ASN A 24 0.27 10.37 -13.70
N VAL A 25 0.04 10.94 -12.51
CA VAL A 25 1.11 11.58 -11.74
C VAL A 25 2.00 10.52 -11.09
N ALA A 26 1.42 9.44 -10.57
CA ALA A 26 2.16 8.31 -10.01
C ALA A 26 3.09 7.69 -11.06
N ASN A 27 2.60 7.42 -12.27
CA ASN A 27 3.41 6.86 -13.36
C ASN A 27 4.53 7.82 -13.79
N ARG A 28 4.24 9.13 -13.89
CA ARG A 28 5.29 10.12 -14.19
C ARG A 28 6.38 10.14 -13.11
N LYS A 29 6.01 10.12 -11.83
CA LYS A 29 6.96 10.13 -10.71
C LYS A 29 7.77 8.84 -10.68
N MET A 30 7.12 7.69 -10.85
CA MET A 30 7.76 6.39 -10.96
C MET A 30 8.79 6.35 -12.12
N ASN A 31 8.43 6.82 -13.31
CA ASN A 31 9.33 6.83 -14.46
C ASN A 31 10.59 7.70 -14.22
N LYS A 32 10.43 8.86 -13.57
CA LYS A 32 11.60 9.66 -13.15
C LYS A 32 12.50 8.89 -12.18
N GLN A 33 11.91 8.14 -11.25
CA GLN A 33 12.68 7.31 -10.32
C GLN A 33 13.39 6.16 -11.05
N ILE A 34 12.76 5.55 -12.08
CA ILE A 34 13.41 4.52 -12.92
C ILE A 34 14.68 5.07 -13.59
N GLU A 35 14.61 6.26 -14.18
CA GLU A 35 15.74 6.88 -14.90
C GLU A 35 16.96 7.13 -14.01
N ILE A 36 16.74 7.42 -12.72
CA ILE A 36 17.80 7.73 -11.75
C ILE A 36 18.13 6.56 -10.83
N GLY A 37 17.51 5.39 -11.02
CA GLY A 37 17.65 4.24 -10.11
C GLY A 37 17.09 4.50 -8.71
N GLY A 38 16.15 5.44 -8.56
CA GLY A 38 15.54 5.84 -7.29
C GLY A 38 14.52 4.85 -6.75
N LEU A 39 13.65 5.33 -5.86
CA LEU A 39 12.64 4.51 -5.19
C LEU A 39 11.44 4.22 -6.10
N ILE A 40 11.13 2.93 -6.29
CA ILE A 40 9.95 2.48 -7.03
C ILE A 40 9.16 1.52 -6.14
N ILE A 41 7.89 1.82 -5.89
CA ILE A 41 7.01 0.89 -5.17
C ILE A 41 6.50 -0.15 -6.17
N THR A 42 6.96 -1.40 -6.03
CA THR A 42 6.61 -2.49 -6.96
C THR A 42 5.34 -3.22 -6.55
N LYS A 43 5.05 -3.27 -5.25
CA LYS A 43 3.79 -3.81 -4.72
C LYS A 43 3.50 -3.20 -3.37
N ALA A 44 2.28 -2.74 -3.15
CA ALA A 44 1.83 -2.36 -1.82
C ALA A 44 0.40 -2.85 -1.55
N VAL A 45 0.21 -3.49 -0.41
CA VAL A 45 -1.08 -4.08 -0.02
C VAL A 45 -1.41 -3.67 1.39
N TYR A 46 -2.58 -3.08 1.58
CA TYR A 46 -3.10 -2.65 2.87
C TYR A 46 -4.33 -3.48 3.26
N GLY A 47 -4.40 -3.95 4.50
CA GLY A 47 -5.58 -4.66 5.00
C GLY A 47 -5.26 -5.65 6.10
N SER A 48 -6.12 -6.67 6.25
CA SER A 48 -6.09 -7.62 7.35
C SER A 48 -4.73 -8.31 7.49
N ALA A 49 -4.14 -8.26 8.69
CA ALA A 49 -2.87 -8.94 8.97
C ALA A 49 -2.93 -10.46 8.70
N LYS A 50 -4.11 -11.08 8.89
CA LYS A 50 -4.34 -12.50 8.60
C LYS A 50 -4.30 -12.78 7.10
N ALA A 51 -4.88 -11.89 6.29
CA ALA A 51 -4.87 -11.99 4.84
C ALA A 51 -3.46 -11.75 4.26
N LEU A 52 -2.72 -10.79 4.82
CA LEU A 52 -1.34 -10.48 4.40
C LEU A 52 -0.35 -11.62 4.65
N LYS A 53 -0.46 -12.34 5.78
CA LYS A 53 0.41 -13.51 6.04
C LYS A 53 0.25 -14.61 4.99
N LYS A 54 -0.97 -14.80 4.47
CA LYS A 54 -1.27 -15.81 3.45
C LYS A 54 -0.99 -15.36 2.02
N LEU A 55 -0.65 -14.09 1.78
CA LEU A 55 -0.19 -13.63 0.46
C LEU A 55 1.24 -14.11 0.17
N ASP A 56 2.02 -14.42 1.20
CA ASP A 56 3.36 -14.97 1.08
C ASP A 56 3.37 -16.51 1.00
N ASP A 57 2.35 -17.16 1.57
CA ASP A 57 2.14 -18.61 1.44
C ASP A 57 1.31 -18.92 0.18
N VAL A 58 1.94 -19.56 -0.82
CA VAL A 58 1.40 -19.87 -2.17
C VAL A 58 0.11 -20.72 -2.18
N GLU A 59 -0.44 -21.12 -1.03
CA GLU A 59 -1.65 -21.93 -0.93
C GLU A 59 -2.94 -21.08 -0.83
N LYS A 60 -3.64 -21.00 -1.97
CA LYS A 60 -5.07 -20.69 -2.12
C LYS A 60 -5.58 -19.58 -1.18
N SER A 61 -5.48 -18.34 -1.63
CA SER A 61 -6.30 -17.26 -1.07
C SER A 61 -7.77 -17.67 -1.19
N SER A 62 -8.45 -17.82 -0.05
CA SER A 62 -9.92 -17.83 -0.03
C SER A 62 -10.37 -16.46 -0.53
N ASP A 63 -11.38 -16.42 -1.40
CA ASP A 63 -11.97 -15.19 -1.96
C ASP A 63 -12.36 -14.19 -0.85
N GLU A 64 -12.77 -14.72 0.30
CA GLU A 64 -13.12 -13.96 1.50
C GLU A 64 -11.94 -13.17 2.09
N LEU A 65 -10.72 -13.71 2.06
CA LEU A 65 -9.52 -13.02 2.55
C LEU A 65 -8.97 -12.03 1.53
N ALA A 66 -9.10 -12.32 0.23
CA ALA A 66 -8.76 -11.37 -0.82
C ALA A 66 -9.63 -10.10 -0.71
N SER A 67 -10.88 -10.26 -0.28
CA SER A 67 -11.80 -9.14 0.00
C SER A 67 -11.43 -8.28 1.22
N GLN A 68 -10.43 -8.69 2.03
CA GLN A 68 -9.97 -7.96 3.23
C GLN A 68 -8.68 -7.16 3.01
N VAL A 69 -8.22 -7.07 1.76
CA VAL A 69 -7.05 -6.27 1.38
C VAL A 69 -7.35 -5.36 0.19
N ILE A 70 -6.56 -4.30 0.04
CA ILE A 70 -6.60 -3.39 -1.09
C ILE A 70 -5.18 -3.14 -1.61
N ASP A 71 -5.02 -3.15 -2.92
CA ASP A 71 -3.78 -2.70 -3.56
C ASP A 71 -3.68 -1.18 -3.46
N VAL A 72 -2.55 -0.69 -2.98
CA VAL A 72 -2.27 0.74 -2.77
C VAL A 72 -0.95 1.15 -3.41
N THR A 73 -0.51 0.40 -4.42
CA THR A 73 0.76 0.63 -5.14
C THR A 73 0.77 1.98 -5.85
N ILE A 74 -0.34 2.35 -6.51
CA ILE A 74 -0.50 3.64 -7.20
C ILE A 74 -0.41 4.81 -6.21
N PRO A 75 -1.21 4.85 -5.13
CA PRO A 75 -1.08 5.88 -4.09
C PRO A 75 0.32 6.02 -3.52
N LEU A 76 1.02 4.92 -3.23
CA LEU A 76 2.37 5.03 -2.68
C LEU A 76 3.37 5.58 -3.71
N ASN A 77 3.33 5.16 -4.97
CA ASN A 77 4.17 5.78 -6.02
C ASN A 77 3.86 7.28 -6.21
N PHE A 78 2.59 7.67 -6.06
CA PHE A 78 2.23 9.09 -6.05
C PHE A 78 2.89 9.87 -4.90
N LEU A 79 3.06 9.25 -3.72
CA LEU A 79 3.62 9.88 -2.53
C LEU A 79 5.15 9.94 -2.50
N VAL A 80 5.87 9.17 -3.34
CA VAL A 80 7.34 9.26 -3.45
C VAL A 80 7.75 10.68 -3.85
N ASN A 81 8.58 11.37 -3.08
CA ASN A 81 9.02 12.73 -3.39
C ASN A 81 10.11 12.75 -4.50
N ASP A 82 10.52 13.94 -4.93
CA ASP A 82 11.52 14.08 -6.00
C ASP A 82 12.93 13.58 -5.58
N LEU A 83 13.19 13.47 -4.27
CA LEU A 83 14.42 12.89 -3.71
C LEU A 83 14.39 11.35 -3.67
N GLY A 84 13.32 10.70 -4.14
CA GLY A 84 13.19 9.25 -4.11
C GLY A 84 12.93 8.70 -2.71
N GLN A 85 12.21 9.46 -1.89
CA GLN A 85 11.85 9.06 -0.52
C GLN A 85 10.34 9.08 -0.33
N LEU A 86 9.83 8.23 0.54
CA LEU A 86 8.43 8.23 0.96
C LEU A 86 8.36 8.22 2.48
N GLN A 87 7.54 9.11 3.04
CA GLN A 87 7.23 9.16 4.47
C GLN A 87 5.73 9.12 4.71
N LEU A 88 5.28 8.19 5.55
CA LEU A 88 3.94 8.17 6.14
C LEU A 88 4.11 8.43 7.64
N HIS A 89 3.48 9.48 8.16
CA HIS A 89 3.66 9.88 9.55
C HIS A 89 3.00 8.92 10.55
N GLU A 90 3.59 8.85 11.74
CA GLU A 90 3.04 8.15 12.90
C GLU A 90 1.69 8.75 13.31
N GLY A 91 0.79 7.93 13.84
CA GLY A 91 -0.53 8.34 14.33
C GLY A 91 -1.57 8.58 13.23
N VAL A 92 -1.16 8.62 11.95
CA VAL A 92 -2.06 8.70 10.80
C VAL A 92 -2.45 7.30 10.34
N LYS A 93 -3.74 6.98 10.48
CA LYS A 93 -4.34 5.75 9.93
C LYS A 93 -4.13 5.70 8.42
N LYS A 94 -3.62 4.58 7.89
CA LYS A 94 -3.37 4.45 6.45
C LYS A 94 -4.67 4.49 5.65
N SER A 95 -5.79 4.06 6.24
CA SER A 95 -7.11 4.15 5.61
C SER A 95 -7.58 5.59 5.31
N GLY A 96 -6.96 6.61 5.94
CA GLY A 96 -7.25 8.02 5.68
C GLY A 96 -6.46 8.64 4.52
N ILE A 97 -5.51 7.90 3.94
CA ILE A 97 -4.71 8.36 2.81
C ILE A 97 -5.55 8.30 1.52
N MET A 98 -5.41 9.29 0.64
CA MET A 98 -6.11 9.27 -0.65
C MET A 98 -5.75 8.01 -1.45
N GLY A 99 -6.79 7.33 -1.98
CA GLY A 99 -6.62 6.06 -2.69
C GLY A 99 -6.51 4.84 -1.78
N PHE A 100 -6.56 5.02 -0.46
CA PHE A 100 -6.77 3.95 0.52
C PHE A 100 -8.23 3.92 0.98
N CYS A 101 -8.60 2.83 1.64
CA CYS A 101 -9.80 2.71 2.47
C CYS A 101 -9.53 1.70 3.59
N ASP A 102 -10.44 1.54 4.55
CA ASP A 102 -10.41 0.40 5.48
C ASP A 102 -11.12 -0.82 4.82
N PRO A 103 -10.37 -1.85 4.38
CA PRO A 103 -10.97 -3.01 3.73
C PRO A 103 -11.56 -4.04 4.71
N CYS A 104 -11.30 -3.92 6.01
CA CYS A 104 -11.69 -4.89 7.03
C CYS A 104 -11.94 -4.21 8.39
N PRO A 105 -13.04 -3.45 8.53
CA PRO A 105 -13.36 -2.74 9.77
C PRO A 105 -13.46 -3.70 10.97
N GLY A 106 -12.86 -3.31 12.09
CA GLY A 106 -12.82 -4.12 13.31
C GLY A 106 -11.64 -5.11 13.36
N GLU A 107 -10.92 -5.32 12.26
CA GLU A 107 -9.71 -6.14 12.22
C GLU A 107 -8.44 -5.27 12.27
N HIS A 108 -7.36 -5.87 12.77
CA HIS A 108 -6.02 -5.29 12.74
C HIS A 108 -5.48 -5.25 11.32
N LYS A 109 -5.03 -4.06 10.92
CA LYS A 109 -4.55 -3.79 9.56
C LYS A 109 -3.06 -3.52 9.56
N LYS A 110 -2.42 -3.99 8.50
CA LYS A 110 -1.02 -3.70 8.19
C LYS A 110 -0.88 -3.24 6.76
N LEU A 111 0.24 -2.59 6.48
CA LEU A 111 0.68 -2.23 5.14
C LEU A 111 1.94 -3.03 4.82
N LEU A 112 1.85 -3.92 3.84
CA LEU A 112 3.00 -4.56 3.20
C LEU A 112 3.46 -3.68 2.04
N VAL A 113 4.75 -3.37 1.98
CA VAL A 113 5.37 -2.64 0.87
C VAL A 113 6.59 -3.41 0.36
N ARG A 114 6.59 -3.72 -0.93
CA ARG A 114 7.76 -4.14 -1.69
C ARG A 114 8.17 -2.99 -2.60
N TYR A 115 9.47 -2.74 -2.65
CA TYR A 115 10.01 -1.66 -3.45
C TYR A 115 11.41 -1.99 -3.96
N THR A 116 11.82 -1.28 -5.00
CA THR A 116 13.20 -1.29 -5.47
C THR A 116 13.84 0.07 -5.26
N CYS A 117 15.14 0.06 -4.99
CA CYS A 117 15.97 1.25 -4.93
C CYS A 117 17.39 0.88 -5.32
N ASN A 118 18.00 1.62 -6.24
CA ASN A 118 19.30 1.33 -6.83
C ASN A 118 19.44 -0.11 -7.35
N GLY A 119 18.37 -0.62 -7.98
CA GLY A 119 18.32 -1.99 -8.51
C GLY A 119 18.28 -3.10 -7.46
N GLN A 120 18.16 -2.77 -6.17
CA GLN A 120 18.04 -3.73 -5.07
C GLN A 120 16.58 -3.86 -4.64
N ASN A 121 16.18 -5.04 -4.15
CA ASN A 121 14.83 -5.33 -3.68
C ASN A 121 14.73 -5.16 -2.16
N TYR A 122 13.60 -4.64 -1.70
CA TYR A 122 13.32 -4.41 -0.30
C TYR A 122 11.86 -4.79 0.02
N GLN A 123 11.62 -5.14 1.28
CA GLN A 123 10.29 -5.39 1.82
C GLN A 123 10.16 -4.90 3.26
N VAL A 124 9.02 -4.30 3.58
CA VAL A 124 8.66 -3.91 4.94
C VAL A 124 7.17 -4.11 5.19
N VAL A 125 6.83 -4.44 6.43
CA VAL A 125 5.45 -4.49 6.91
C VAL A 125 5.33 -3.55 8.12
N VAL A 126 4.38 -2.62 8.07
CA VAL A 126 4.12 -1.67 9.17
C VAL A 126 2.66 -1.75 9.64
N GLU A 127 2.39 -1.38 10.88
CA GLU A 127 1.03 -1.28 11.44
C GLU A 127 0.25 -0.08 10.87
N ASP A 128 -1.08 -0.07 11.03
CA ASP A 128 -1.99 0.96 10.48
C ASP A 128 -1.59 2.41 10.82
N CYS A 129 -1.08 2.65 12.03
CA CYS A 129 -0.68 3.99 12.49
C CYS A 129 0.84 4.16 12.66
N GLU A 130 1.63 3.15 12.30
CA GLU A 130 3.09 3.19 12.43
C GLU A 130 3.72 4.12 11.38
N GLU A 131 4.83 4.75 11.73
CA GLU A 131 5.61 5.52 10.76
C GLU A 131 6.19 4.59 9.68
N LEU A 132 6.20 5.07 8.43
CA LEU A 132 6.97 4.44 7.36
C LEU A 132 7.89 5.48 6.76
N ARG A 133 9.20 5.26 6.79
CA ARG A 133 10.20 6.00 6.00
C ARG A 133 10.93 5.00 5.10
N ILE A 134 10.92 5.20 3.80
CA ILE A 134 11.64 4.37 2.83
C ILE A 134 12.36 5.25 1.79
N PRO A 135 13.51 4.81 1.26
CA PRO A 135 14.17 3.52 1.50
C PRO A 135 14.88 3.43 2.88
N GLN A 136 15.01 2.21 3.41
CA GLN A 136 15.90 1.88 4.55
C GLN A 136 16.64 0.57 4.29
N GLU A 137 17.92 0.52 4.65
CA GLU A 137 18.78 -0.68 4.49
C GLU A 137 18.25 -1.89 5.27
N ALA A 138 17.62 -1.67 6.43
CA ALA A 138 17.05 -2.74 7.25
C ALA A 138 15.92 -3.53 6.55
N HIS A 139 15.36 -3.00 5.46
CA HIS A 139 14.29 -3.64 4.69
C HIS A 139 14.83 -4.48 3.53
N LYS A 140 16.15 -4.51 3.31
CA LYS A 140 16.76 -5.17 2.15
C LYS A 140 16.52 -6.69 2.20
N LEU A 141 16.19 -7.27 1.05
CA LEU A 141 16.02 -8.71 0.87
C LEU A 141 17.32 -9.39 0.44
#